data_AF-A0A9E0LI95-F1
#
_entry.id   AF-A0A9E0LI95-F1
#
_cell.length_a   1.000
_cell.length_b   1.000
_cell.length_c   1.000
_cell.angle_alpha   90.00
_cell.angle_beta   90.00
_cell.angle_gamma   90.00
#
_symmetry.space_group_name_H-M   'P 1'
#
loop_
_entity.id
_entity.type
_entity.pdbx_description
1 polymer ?
#
loop_
_entity_poly.entity_id
_entity_poly.type
_entity_poly.pdbx_seq_one_letter_code
_entity_poly.pdbx_strand_id
1 'polypeptide(L)'
;MSTVERRGKRGSVTAFAAVLALTLMVLGIGFIIICLYMGGQRETKNATDAGALSVGKEALHEPSVTLSLADNQKCFFDCTNDSFNNNIIGDGKVNLNRINRVWSKAMLMAINARAASMDGNAGNGVGNASSAAGAAQDLSDALADKLTTATNLHGFFTDISTKNSTRMIGVNSSAQVRPGPGWQTSLMDRDAESNIELTGSPSDNFYLPPGYSLPAGSSTKCTRTPLPGAVANTYFLKGYTPIDVLDRKFWQVPFKWDDKPHLVSGTTFNAAKQSAIPITWAKPIPNAFSVDAEAKNPGATAETAMSWVLSNPRHPYKLAAPHSFLHIKVDEMKCHWYFYPLPPFKVEFGAPQTYDFNDSPKSMTGTPMPGGGVLCTLVSPPAQMIGLDIVGRSLDEVIFGPPPGDTAKVEGYMVNRANEMLSKPGVTITPAKLHSVLGSALTRAWLIAGEKDFYLFSRDGETLECQPKNLAQILAPLWMPAIINNTPDGNETKIIDDAFMPGGIPLPHVPTPVIFCSPTPGANWSWVLWDKDVYWKPGTGFNGSLGDIRVKRWSEVHTVGVCNPF
;
A
#
# COMPACT_ATOMS: atom_id res chain seq x y z
N MET A 1 -41.15 112.43 -1.30
CA MET A 1 -39.80 111.84 -1.47
C MET A 1 -39.69 110.68 -0.51
N SER A 2 -39.98 109.46 -0.97
CA SER A 2 -39.96 108.25 -0.12
C SER A 2 -38.61 107.54 -0.26
N THR A 3 -37.97 107.28 0.88
CA THR A 3 -36.81 106.40 0.98
C THR A 3 -37.28 104.95 0.97
N VAL A 4 -37.09 104.27 -0.16
CA VAL A 4 -37.36 102.85 -0.33
C VAL A 4 -36.27 102.02 0.36
N GLU A 5 -36.68 101.16 1.29
CA GLU A 5 -35.83 100.22 2.02
C GLU A 5 -35.12 99.22 1.08
N ARG A 6 -33.78 99.28 1.02
CA ARG A 6 -32.92 98.19 0.53
C ARG A 6 -32.44 97.34 1.72
N ARG A 7 -33.31 96.48 2.26
CA ARG A 7 -32.89 95.49 3.29
C ARG A 7 -33.25 94.02 3.02
N GLY A 8 -34.05 93.71 1.98
CA GLY A 8 -34.57 92.35 1.75
C GLY A 8 -33.71 91.37 0.91
N LYS A 9 -32.65 91.79 0.21
CA LYS A 9 -31.95 90.93 -0.78
C LYS A 9 -30.68 90.21 -0.29
N ARG A 10 -30.18 90.49 0.93
CA ARG A 10 -28.99 89.80 1.47
C ARG A 10 -29.33 88.53 2.27
N GLY A 11 -30.51 88.46 2.88
CA GLY A 11 -30.94 87.31 3.69
C GLY A 11 -31.31 86.05 2.88
N SER A 12 -31.85 86.20 1.66
CA SER A 12 -32.27 85.05 0.86
C SER A 12 -31.09 84.30 0.24
N VAL A 13 -30.01 85.00 -0.14
CA VAL A 13 -28.78 84.39 -0.68
C VAL A 13 -28.03 83.62 0.41
N THR A 14 -27.96 84.16 1.64
CA THR A 14 -27.35 83.46 2.78
C THR A 14 -28.16 82.24 3.22
N ALA A 15 -29.50 82.32 3.18
CA ALA A 15 -30.35 81.17 3.49
C ALA A 15 -30.22 80.05 2.44
N PHE A 16 -30.16 80.40 1.15
CA PHE A 16 -29.97 79.41 0.08
C PHE A 16 -28.59 78.75 0.14
N ALA A 17 -27.53 79.53 0.41
CA ALA A 17 -26.18 79.01 0.60
C ALA A 17 -26.07 78.09 1.82
N ALA A 18 -26.74 78.43 2.94
CA ALA A 18 -26.75 77.60 4.13
C ALA A 18 -27.50 76.27 3.92
N VAL A 19 -28.66 76.30 3.25
CA VAL A 19 -29.41 75.07 2.92
C VAL A 19 -28.63 74.18 1.96
N LEU A 20 -28.01 74.77 0.93
CA LEU A 20 -27.17 74.02 -0.02
C LEU A 20 -25.95 73.39 0.67
N ALA A 21 -25.27 74.13 1.53
CA ALA A 21 -24.14 73.62 2.31
C ALA A 21 -24.57 72.48 3.26
N LEU A 22 -25.74 72.60 3.89
CA LEU A 22 -26.29 71.57 4.76
C LEU A 22 -26.72 70.33 3.96
N THR A 23 -27.29 70.51 2.77
CA THR A 23 -27.66 69.40 1.88
C THR A 23 -26.42 68.67 1.37
N LEU A 24 -25.36 69.40 0.98
CA LEU A 24 -24.07 68.81 0.62
C LEU A 24 -23.40 68.08 1.78
N MET A 25 -23.50 68.62 3.00
CA MET A 25 -23.00 67.96 4.21
C MET A 25 -23.75 66.64 4.49
N VAL A 26 -25.08 66.65 4.40
CA VAL A 26 -25.91 65.43 4.59
C VAL A 26 -25.61 64.39 3.51
N LEU A 27 -25.51 64.80 2.24
CA LEU A 27 -25.12 63.90 1.15
C LEU A 27 -23.71 63.35 1.36
N GLY A 28 -22.74 64.19 1.77
CA GLY A 28 -21.38 63.76 2.08
C GLY A 28 -21.32 62.74 3.20
N ILE A 29 -22.03 62.97 4.30
CA ILE A 29 -22.15 62.01 5.42
C ILE A 29 -22.82 60.71 4.93
N GLY A 30 -23.88 60.80 4.13
CA GLY A 30 -24.54 59.64 3.54
C GLY A 30 -23.62 58.80 2.66
N PHE A 31 -22.84 59.43 1.78
CA PHE A 31 -21.84 58.74 0.95
C PHE A 31 -20.75 58.07 1.79
N ILE A 32 -20.25 58.72 2.85
CA ILE A 32 -19.25 58.14 3.74
C ILE A 32 -19.82 56.90 4.44
N ILE A 33 -21.05 56.93 4.93
CA ILE A 33 -21.71 55.78 5.57
C ILE A 33 -21.83 54.61 4.57
N ILE A 34 -22.25 54.87 3.33
CA ILE A 34 -22.35 53.84 2.29
C ILE A 34 -20.97 53.25 1.97
N CYS A 35 -19.93 54.09 1.85
CA CYS A 35 -18.56 53.64 1.61
C CYS A 35 -18.03 52.76 2.75
N LEU A 36 -18.29 53.14 4.01
CA LEU A 36 -17.93 52.34 5.19
C LEU A 36 -18.69 51.01 5.22
N TYR A 37 -19.98 51.01 4.89
CA TYR A 37 -20.80 49.80 4.84
C TYR A 37 -20.30 48.81 3.78
N MET A 38 -20.14 49.28 2.53
CA MET A 38 -19.61 48.44 1.44
C MET A 38 -18.17 48.00 1.68
N GLY A 39 -17.35 48.85 2.30
CA GLY A 39 -15.98 48.53 2.72
C GLY A 39 -15.97 47.43 3.79
N GLY A 40 -16.80 47.56 4.81
CA GLY A 40 -16.93 46.59 5.90
C GLY A 40 -17.40 45.21 5.42
N GLN A 41 -18.30 45.17 4.44
CA GLN A 41 -18.72 43.91 3.81
C GLN A 41 -17.56 43.21 3.08
N ARG A 42 -16.76 43.96 2.32
CA ARG A 42 -15.59 43.41 1.62
C ARG A 42 -14.53 42.91 2.60
N GLU A 43 -14.26 43.69 3.63
CA GLU A 43 -13.31 43.32 4.68
C GLU A 43 -13.75 42.06 5.44
N THR A 44 -15.02 41.97 5.82
CA THR A 44 -15.61 40.78 6.46
C THR A 44 -15.50 39.57 5.56
N LYS A 45 -15.90 39.71 4.28
CA LYS A 45 -15.80 38.62 3.31
C LYS A 45 -14.35 38.14 3.14
N ASN A 46 -13.40 39.04 2.99
CA ASN A 46 -11.98 38.69 2.86
C ASN A 46 -11.45 37.98 4.11
N ALA A 47 -11.86 38.43 5.30
CA ALA A 47 -11.49 37.79 6.56
C ALA A 47 -12.08 36.38 6.68
N THR A 48 -13.34 36.21 6.27
CA THR A 48 -14.01 34.89 6.24
C THR A 48 -13.38 33.97 5.21
N ASP A 49 -13.08 34.45 4.01
CA ASP A 49 -12.43 33.71 2.94
C ASP A 49 -11.04 33.21 3.37
N ALA A 50 -10.25 34.07 4.02
CA ALA A 50 -8.94 33.69 4.57
C ALA A 50 -9.05 32.68 5.72
N GLY A 51 -10.02 32.87 6.63
CA GLY A 51 -10.27 31.93 7.72
C GLY A 51 -10.77 30.57 7.21
N ALA A 52 -11.66 30.54 6.22
CA ALA A 52 -12.11 29.30 5.59
C ALA A 52 -10.96 28.56 4.91
N LEU A 53 -10.07 29.28 4.22
CA LEU A 53 -8.88 28.68 3.64
C LEU A 53 -7.94 28.09 4.70
N SER A 54 -7.85 28.72 5.88
CA SER A 54 -7.13 28.17 7.04
C SER A 54 -7.75 26.85 7.50
N VAL A 55 -9.07 26.80 7.69
CA VAL A 55 -9.78 25.57 8.05
C VAL A 55 -9.49 24.45 7.07
N GLY A 56 -9.56 24.69 5.75
CA GLY A 56 -9.30 23.65 4.75
C GLY A 56 -7.84 23.18 4.69
N LYS A 57 -6.88 24.00 5.16
CA LYS A 57 -5.48 23.60 5.28
C LYS A 57 -5.24 22.80 6.57
N GLU A 58 -5.72 23.30 7.69
CA GLU A 58 -5.53 22.66 8.99
C GLU A 58 -6.30 21.34 9.08
N ALA A 59 -7.49 21.23 8.48
CA ALA A 59 -8.30 20.01 8.40
C ALA A 59 -7.55 18.79 7.82
N LEU A 60 -6.50 19.03 7.02
CA LEU A 60 -5.64 17.98 6.46
C LEU A 60 -4.76 17.32 7.52
N HIS A 61 -4.39 18.06 8.57
CA HIS A 61 -3.46 17.66 9.62
C HIS A 61 -4.17 17.40 10.95
N GLU A 62 -5.14 18.24 11.31
CA GLU A 62 -5.96 18.16 12.51
C GLU A 62 -7.42 18.56 12.19
N PRO A 63 -8.45 17.93 12.78
CA PRO A 63 -8.37 16.95 13.85
C PRO A 63 -7.89 15.58 13.37
N SER A 64 -7.08 14.92 14.21
CA SER A 64 -6.55 13.58 13.99
C SER A 64 -7.15 12.53 14.94
N VAL A 65 -7.13 11.26 14.54
CA VAL A 65 -7.50 10.11 15.36
C VAL A 65 -6.23 9.33 15.70
N THR A 66 -6.00 9.10 16.99
CA THR A 66 -4.87 8.30 17.46
C THR A 66 -5.20 6.82 17.31
N LEU A 67 -4.29 6.04 16.72
CA LEU A 67 -4.36 4.59 16.69
C LEU A 67 -4.32 4.03 18.11
N SER A 68 -5.19 3.07 18.39
CA SER A 68 -5.11 2.28 19.62
C SER A 68 -4.00 1.23 19.51
N LEU A 69 -3.49 0.78 20.66
CA LEU A 69 -2.57 -0.35 20.74
C LEU A 69 -3.27 -1.72 20.60
N ALA A 70 -4.52 -1.76 20.10
CA ALA A 70 -5.19 -3.01 19.81
C ALA A 70 -4.60 -3.65 18.54
N ASP A 71 -4.55 -4.99 18.50
CA ASP A 71 -3.86 -5.72 17.44
C ASP A 71 -4.41 -5.46 16.04
N ASN A 72 -5.71 -5.15 15.93
CA ASN A 72 -6.38 -4.82 14.67
C ASN A 72 -6.02 -3.45 14.11
N GLN A 73 -5.51 -2.50 14.92
CA GLN A 73 -5.11 -1.17 14.47
C GLN A 73 -3.59 -1.00 14.35
N LYS A 74 -2.79 -1.86 15.00
CA LYS A 74 -1.32 -1.86 14.88
C LYS A 74 -0.84 -1.99 13.44
N CYS A 75 -1.58 -2.71 12.59
CA CYS A 75 -1.23 -2.90 11.20
C CYS A 75 -1.27 -1.60 10.37
N PHE A 76 -1.85 -0.50 10.88
CA PHE A 76 -1.89 0.80 10.20
C PHE A 76 -0.85 1.81 10.69
N PHE A 77 0.04 1.40 11.60
CA PHE A 77 1.02 2.32 12.17
C PHE A 77 1.96 2.93 11.10
N ASP A 78 2.27 2.16 10.07
CA ASP A 78 3.06 2.57 8.91
C ASP A 78 2.30 3.51 7.93
N CYS A 79 0.99 3.68 8.12
CA CYS A 79 0.19 4.69 7.43
C CYS A 79 0.22 6.06 8.14
N THR A 80 0.86 6.18 9.32
CA THR A 80 0.85 7.39 10.17
C THR A 80 2.08 8.28 10.01
N ASN A 81 2.76 8.18 8.87
CA ASN A 81 3.79 9.15 8.45
C ASN A 81 3.41 9.74 7.10
N ASP A 82 4.10 10.77 6.65
CA ASP A 82 3.95 11.30 5.28
C ASP A 82 5.14 10.91 4.39
N SER A 83 6.12 10.20 4.93
CA SER A 83 7.33 9.79 4.21
C SER A 83 7.08 8.49 3.44
N PHE A 84 7.72 8.37 2.28
CA PHE A 84 7.83 7.08 1.59
C PHE A 84 8.91 6.17 2.20
N ASN A 85 9.76 6.69 3.11
CA ASN A 85 10.80 5.91 3.74
C ASN A 85 10.22 4.95 4.80
N ASN A 86 10.26 3.65 4.53
CA ASN A 86 9.73 2.60 5.41
C ASN A 86 10.51 2.47 6.73
N ASN A 87 11.72 3.06 6.86
CA ASN A 87 12.48 3.10 8.11
C ASN A 87 12.05 4.22 9.05
N ILE A 88 10.92 4.89 8.81
CA ILE A 88 10.39 5.93 9.70
C ILE A 88 9.12 5.41 10.40
N ILE A 89 9.19 5.35 11.73
CA ILE A 89 8.04 5.08 12.60
C ILE A 89 7.06 6.26 12.49
N GLY A 90 5.79 5.97 12.23
CA GLY A 90 4.74 7.00 12.18
C GLY A 90 4.41 7.61 13.54
N ASP A 91 3.63 8.69 13.54
CA ASP A 91 3.24 9.40 14.76
C ASP A 91 2.02 8.78 15.47
N GLY A 92 1.48 7.68 14.93
CA GLY A 92 0.29 7.01 15.44
C GLY A 92 -1.01 7.79 15.20
N LYS A 93 -1.00 8.85 14.38
CA LYS A 93 -2.17 9.68 14.08
C LYS A 93 -2.62 9.52 12.63
N VAL A 94 -3.93 9.36 12.48
CA VAL A 94 -4.63 9.34 11.19
C VAL A 94 -5.47 10.60 11.05
N ASN A 95 -5.23 11.36 9.99
CA ASN A 95 -5.94 12.59 9.64
C ASN A 95 -6.45 12.51 8.19
N LEU A 96 -7.07 13.58 7.70
CA LEU A 96 -7.65 13.62 6.35
C LEU A 96 -6.60 13.41 5.25
N ASN A 97 -5.34 13.84 5.44
CA ASN A 97 -4.26 13.55 4.49
C ASN A 97 -3.97 12.04 4.39
N ARG A 98 -3.95 11.33 5.51
CA ARG A 98 -3.48 9.94 5.60
C ARG A 98 -4.57 8.87 5.53
N ILE A 99 -5.84 9.23 5.70
CA ILE A 99 -6.93 8.24 5.82
C ILE A 99 -7.06 7.31 4.62
N ASN A 100 -6.80 7.81 3.41
CA ASN A 100 -6.81 7.00 2.21
C ASN A 100 -5.74 5.90 2.23
N ARG A 101 -4.60 6.11 2.91
CA ARG A 101 -3.59 5.05 3.11
C ARG A 101 -4.15 3.90 3.93
N VAL A 102 -4.88 4.21 5.00
CA VAL A 102 -5.53 3.23 5.89
C VAL A 102 -6.55 2.40 5.12
N TRP A 103 -7.47 3.08 4.41
CA TRP A 103 -8.46 2.42 3.56
C TRP A 103 -7.81 1.56 2.47
N SER A 104 -6.77 2.07 1.83
CA SER A 104 -6.06 1.37 0.75
C SER A 104 -5.29 0.16 1.25
N LYS A 105 -4.62 0.26 2.41
CA LYS A 105 -3.91 -0.87 3.01
C LYS A 105 -4.88 -1.97 3.46
N ALA A 106 -6.01 -1.60 4.07
CA ALA A 106 -7.06 -2.56 4.42
C ALA A 106 -7.65 -3.24 3.18
N MET A 107 -7.86 -2.47 2.10
CA MET A 107 -8.32 -2.98 0.81
C MET A 107 -7.29 -3.96 0.22
N LEU A 108 -6.00 -3.62 0.27
CA LEU A 108 -4.92 -4.50 -0.21
C LEU A 108 -4.88 -5.82 0.56
N MET A 109 -5.04 -5.80 1.89
CA MET A 109 -5.16 -7.02 2.69
C MET A 109 -6.36 -7.87 2.27
N ALA A 110 -7.51 -7.24 1.97
CA ALA A 110 -8.70 -7.94 1.47
C ALA A 110 -8.51 -8.51 0.05
N ILE A 111 -7.80 -7.79 -0.82
CA ILE A 111 -7.41 -8.27 -2.15
C ILE A 111 -6.53 -9.52 -2.02
N ASN A 112 -5.55 -9.48 -1.12
CA ASN A 112 -4.63 -10.59 -0.86
C ASN A 112 -5.36 -11.82 -0.32
N ALA A 113 -6.27 -11.63 0.64
CA ALA A 113 -7.12 -12.70 1.16
C ALA A 113 -8.06 -13.27 0.09
N ARG A 114 -8.60 -12.43 -0.80
CA ARG A 114 -9.45 -12.89 -1.91
C ARG A 114 -8.68 -13.71 -2.92
N ALA A 115 -7.49 -13.27 -3.31
CA ALA A 115 -6.63 -14.02 -4.22
C ALA A 115 -6.28 -15.39 -3.64
N ALA A 116 -5.88 -15.45 -2.36
CA ALA A 116 -5.65 -16.71 -1.66
C ALA A 116 -6.92 -17.58 -1.57
N SER A 117 -8.10 -16.98 -1.42
CA SER A 117 -9.36 -17.74 -1.43
C SER A 117 -9.67 -18.34 -2.80
N MET A 118 -9.30 -17.65 -3.89
CA MET A 118 -9.47 -18.16 -5.25
C MET A 118 -8.50 -19.30 -5.56
N ASP A 119 -7.31 -19.29 -4.98
CA ASP A 119 -6.35 -20.40 -5.02
C ASP A 119 -6.68 -21.54 -4.03
N GLY A 120 -7.73 -21.41 -3.22
CA GLY A 120 -8.13 -22.44 -2.24
C GLY A 120 -7.24 -22.51 -1.00
N ASN A 121 -6.43 -21.49 -0.74
CA ASN A 121 -5.39 -21.49 0.30
C ASN A 121 -5.46 -20.27 1.24
N ALA A 122 -6.64 -19.65 1.39
CA ALA A 122 -6.84 -18.46 2.22
C ALA A 122 -6.51 -18.62 3.72
N GLY A 123 -6.60 -19.83 4.28
CA GLY A 123 -6.39 -20.05 5.72
C GLY A 123 -7.21 -19.08 6.59
N ASN A 124 -6.55 -18.42 7.54
CA ASN A 124 -7.12 -17.38 8.39
C ASN A 124 -7.16 -15.98 7.74
N GLY A 125 -6.68 -15.85 6.50
CA GLY A 125 -6.53 -14.56 5.82
C GLY A 125 -7.83 -13.78 5.66
N VAL A 126 -8.95 -14.43 5.39
CA VAL A 126 -10.27 -13.77 5.29
C VAL A 126 -10.68 -13.14 6.63
N GLY A 127 -10.42 -13.82 7.76
CA GLY A 127 -10.73 -13.30 9.09
C GLY A 127 -9.86 -12.10 9.48
N ASN A 128 -8.56 -12.17 9.17
CA ASN A 128 -7.62 -11.08 9.41
C ASN A 128 -7.92 -9.86 8.53
N ALA A 129 -8.20 -10.07 7.24
CA ALA A 129 -8.61 -8.99 6.34
C ALA A 129 -9.93 -8.33 6.79
N SER A 130 -10.91 -9.12 7.27
CA SER A 130 -12.15 -8.61 7.83
C SER A 130 -11.90 -7.77 9.09
N SER A 131 -10.95 -8.17 9.93
CA SER A 131 -10.55 -7.44 11.14
C SER A 131 -9.88 -6.10 10.81
N ALA A 132 -8.99 -6.07 9.82
CA ALA A 132 -8.40 -4.84 9.32
C ALA A 132 -9.43 -3.91 8.66
N ALA A 133 -10.35 -4.45 7.87
CA ALA A 133 -11.42 -3.66 7.26
C ALA A 133 -12.34 -3.02 8.33
N GLY A 134 -12.69 -3.76 9.38
CA GLY A 134 -13.42 -3.23 10.53
C GLY A 134 -12.65 -2.11 11.24
N ALA A 135 -11.37 -2.33 11.52
CA ALA A 135 -10.52 -1.32 12.16
C ALA A 135 -10.35 -0.04 11.30
N ALA A 136 -10.24 -0.17 9.98
CA ALA A 136 -10.21 0.97 9.06
C ALA A 136 -11.53 1.75 9.06
N GLN A 137 -12.68 1.05 9.10
CA GLN A 137 -14.00 1.66 9.24
C GLN A 137 -14.11 2.43 10.57
N ASP A 138 -13.68 1.85 11.69
CA ASP A 138 -13.73 2.51 13.00
C ASP A 138 -12.91 3.80 13.04
N LEU A 139 -11.69 3.77 12.46
CA LEU A 139 -10.84 4.96 12.34
C LEU A 139 -11.47 6.01 11.43
N SER A 140 -12.08 5.57 10.32
CA SER A 140 -12.78 6.43 9.39
C SER A 140 -13.99 7.12 10.04
N ASP A 141 -14.79 6.38 10.78
CA ASP A 141 -15.98 6.88 11.47
C ASP A 141 -15.59 7.88 12.56
N ALA A 142 -14.56 7.57 13.34
CA ALA A 142 -14.02 8.48 14.35
C ALA A 142 -13.48 9.78 13.73
N LEU A 143 -12.83 9.71 12.56
CA LEU A 143 -12.32 10.88 11.85
C LEU A 143 -13.48 11.71 11.26
N ALA A 144 -14.48 11.05 10.67
CA ALA A 144 -15.67 11.70 10.15
C ALA A 144 -16.43 12.45 11.26
N ASP A 145 -16.60 11.86 12.44
CA ASP A 145 -17.23 12.50 13.59
C ASP A 145 -16.45 13.76 14.03
N LYS A 146 -15.11 13.70 14.03
CA LYS A 146 -14.27 14.87 14.35
C LYS A 146 -14.35 15.98 13.32
N LEU A 147 -14.37 15.65 12.02
CA LEU A 147 -14.41 16.61 10.91
C LEU A 147 -15.80 17.23 10.68
N THR A 148 -16.87 16.54 11.08
CA THR A 148 -18.24 17.07 11.01
C THR A 148 -18.60 17.93 12.23
N THR A 149 -17.85 17.80 13.34
CA THR A 149 -18.03 18.59 14.54
C THR A 149 -17.40 19.99 14.38
N ALA A 150 -18.24 21.00 14.13
CA ALA A 150 -17.80 22.37 13.85
C ALA A 150 -16.87 22.97 14.92
N THR A 151 -17.10 22.69 16.21
CA THR A 151 -16.30 23.22 17.32
C THR A 151 -14.82 22.84 17.24
N ASN A 152 -14.49 21.70 16.62
CA ASN A 152 -13.10 21.28 16.43
C ASN A 152 -12.37 22.15 15.40
N LEU A 153 -13.10 22.81 14.51
CA LEU A 153 -12.56 23.60 13.40
C LEU A 153 -12.59 25.11 13.66
N HIS A 154 -13.35 25.57 14.66
CA HIS A 154 -13.49 26.99 14.97
C HIS A 154 -12.15 27.68 15.30
N GLY A 155 -11.24 26.98 16.00
CA GLY A 155 -9.92 27.51 16.33
C GLY A 155 -9.11 27.87 15.08
N PHE A 156 -9.09 26.97 14.10
CA PHE A 156 -8.37 27.15 12.83
C PHE A 156 -8.88 28.35 12.02
N PHE A 157 -10.17 28.64 12.11
CA PHE A 157 -10.75 29.85 11.53
C PHE A 157 -10.27 31.11 12.24
N THR A 158 -10.47 31.16 13.57
CA THR A 158 -10.21 32.34 14.41
C THR A 158 -8.75 32.77 14.36
N ASP A 159 -7.81 31.81 14.25
CA ASP A 159 -6.37 32.07 14.19
C ASP A 159 -5.93 32.94 12.99
N ILE A 160 -6.74 32.99 11.93
CA ILE A 160 -6.47 33.78 10.72
C ILE A 160 -7.51 34.88 10.50
N SER A 161 -8.80 34.60 10.74
CA SER A 161 -9.88 35.57 10.49
C SER A 161 -9.69 36.86 11.29
N THR A 162 -9.22 36.75 12.54
CA THR A 162 -9.03 37.88 13.46
C THR A 162 -7.81 38.74 13.13
N LYS A 163 -6.86 38.21 12.35
CA LYS A 163 -5.68 38.96 11.89
C LYS A 163 -5.99 39.87 10.71
N ASN A 164 -7.09 39.64 10.01
CA ASN A 164 -7.53 40.47 8.90
C ASN A 164 -8.25 41.73 9.40
N SER A 165 -8.00 42.86 8.73
CA SER A 165 -8.61 44.15 9.08
C SER A 165 -10.11 44.15 8.76
N THR A 166 -10.93 44.44 9.76
CA THR A 166 -12.36 44.81 9.60
C THR A 166 -12.63 46.26 10.02
N ARG A 167 -11.62 47.13 9.93
CA ARG A 167 -11.63 48.51 10.43
C ARG A 167 -12.79 49.37 9.90
N MET A 168 -13.32 49.08 8.71
CA MET A 168 -14.46 49.80 8.15
C MET A 168 -15.77 49.56 8.91
N ILE A 169 -15.86 48.48 9.70
CA ILE A 169 -16.99 48.18 10.61
C ILE A 169 -16.83 48.91 11.96
N GLY A 170 -15.59 49.14 12.38
CA GLY A 170 -15.28 49.88 13.59
C GLY A 170 -13.97 49.49 14.23
N VAL A 171 -13.50 50.35 15.14
CA VAL A 171 -12.31 50.12 15.96
C VAL A 171 -12.55 48.88 16.84
N ASN A 172 -11.61 47.94 16.85
CA ASN A 172 -11.69 46.65 17.57
C ASN A 172 -12.73 45.64 17.05
N SER A 173 -13.31 45.85 15.87
CA SER A 173 -14.06 44.78 15.21
C SER A 173 -13.12 43.66 14.74
N SER A 174 -13.61 42.42 14.75
CA SER A 174 -12.93 41.26 14.17
C SER A 174 -13.94 40.26 13.64
N ALA A 175 -13.56 39.49 12.62
CA ALA A 175 -14.38 38.40 12.10
C ALA A 175 -14.28 37.18 13.02
N GLN A 176 -15.40 36.78 13.59
CA GLN A 176 -15.54 35.64 14.49
C GLN A 176 -16.47 34.60 13.88
N VAL A 177 -16.35 33.36 14.36
CA VAL A 177 -17.29 32.31 13.97
C VAL A 177 -18.69 32.69 14.44
N ARG A 178 -19.67 32.60 13.55
CA ARG A 178 -21.08 32.78 13.91
C ARG A 178 -21.63 31.48 14.52
N PRO A 179 -22.15 31.50 15.77
CA PRO A 179 -22.78 30.32 16.35
C PRO A 179 -24.04 29.96 15.56
N GLY A 180 -24.15 28.72 15.09
CA GLY A 180 -25.34 28.25 14.37
C GLY A 180 -25.07 27.12 13.37
N PRO A 181 -26.08 26.75 12.57
CA PRO A 181 -26.02 25.63 11.61
C PRO A 181 -25.28 25.98 10.30
N GLY A 182 -24.63 27.15 10.22
CA GLY A 182 -23.92 27.61 9.02
C GLY A 182 -22.64 26.82 8.70
N TRP A 183 -22.12 26.08 9.68
CA TRP A 183 -21.02 25.14 9.49
C TRP A 183 -21.54 23.81 9.01
N GLN A 184 -21.16 23.45 7.79
CA GLN A 184 -21.61 22.27 7.06
C GLN A 184 -20.43 21.67 6.32
N THR A 185 -20.59 20.43 5.91
CA THR A 185 -19.59 19.68 5.15
C THR A 185 -20.14 19.22 3.82
N SER A 186 -19.26 18.93 2.87
CA SER A 186 -19.63 18.44 1.55
C SER A 186 -18.65 17.38 1.04
N LEU A 187 -19.12 16.57 0.09
CA LEU A 187 -18.39 15.46 -0.54
C LEU A 187 -18.10 15.85 -1.99
N MET A 188 -17.13 16.73 -2.17
CA MET A 188 -16.79 17.33 -3.46
C MET A 188 -15.90 16.43 -4.31
N ASP A 189 -15.84 16.69 -5.61
CA ASP A 189 -14.98 15.97 -6.55
C ASP A 189 -15.19 14.45 -6.57
N ARG A 190 -16.44 14.02 -6.43
CA ARG A 190 -16.84 12.62 -6.60
C ARG A 190 -16.35 12.10 -7.94
N ASP A 191 -15.98 10.83 -7.97
CA ASP A 191 -15.44 10.16 -9.16
C ASP A 191 -14.08 10.68 -9.64
N ALA A 192 -13.49 11.68 -9.00
CA ALA A 192 -12.11 12.10 -9.27
C ALA A 192 -11.09 11.15 -8.62
N GLU A 193 -9.81 11.37 -8.94
CA GLU A 193 -8.71 10.64 -8.30
C GLU A 193 -8.64 10.88 -6.78
N SER A 194 -8.30 9.84 -6.03
CA SER A 194 -7.80 9.97 -4.66
C SER A 194 -6.29 10.24 -4.69
N ASN A 195 -5.69 10.42 -3.50
CA ASN A 195 -4.23 10.48 -3.37
C ASN A 195 -3.56 9.10 -3.31
N ILE A 196 -4.17 8.04 -3.86
CA ILE A 196 -3.63 6.68 -3.88
C ILE A 196 -3.36 6.24 -5.31
N GLU A 197 -2.09 6.21 -5.67
CA GLU A 197 -1.56 5.74 -6.94
C GLU A 197 -1.52 4.21 -7.00
N LEU A 198 -1.99 3.67 -8.13
CA LEU A 198 -1.89 2.28 -8.50
C LEU A 198 -0.56 2.00 -9.20
N THR A 199 0.04 0.85 -8.92
CA THR A 199 1.30 0.44 -9.55
C THR A 199 1.06 -0.04 -10.98
N GLY A 200 1.79 0.48 -11.96
CA GLY A 200 1.67 -0.01 -13.34
C GLY A 200 0.37 0.42 -14.04
N SER A 201 -0.15 -0.44 -14.92
CA SER A 201 -1.25 -0.11 -15.81
C SER A 201 -2.36 -1.17 -15.82
N PRO A 202 -3.53 -0.89 -16.43
CA PRO A 202 -4.57 -1.89 -16.60
C PRO A 202 -4.11 -3.16 -17.33
N SER A 203 -3.14 -3.08 -18.27
CA SER A 203 -2.62 -4.26 -18.97
C SER A 203 -1.76 -5.15 -18.07
N ASP A 204 -1.13 -4.57 -17.05
CA ASP A 204 -0.33 -5.29 -16.06
C ASP A 204 -1.19 -5.71 -14.84
N ASN A 205 -2.52 -5.55 -14.93
CA ASN A 205 -3.45 -5.73 -13.81
C ASN A 205 -3.03 -4.94 -12.55
N PHE A 206 -2.41 -3.78 -12.76
CA PHE A 206 -1.82 -2.96 -11.70
C PHE A 206 -0.84 -3.69 -10.75
N TYR A 207 -0.21 -4.78 -11.21
CA TYR A 207 0.59 -5.68 -10.38
C TYR A 207 -0.13 -6.20 -9.12
N LEU A 208 -1.46 -6.33 -9.18
CA LEU A 208 -2.26 -6.98 -8.15
C LEU A 208 -2.04 -8.49 -8.17
N PRO A 209 -2.42 -9.22 -7.10
CA PRO A 209 -2.19 -10.65 -7.02
C PRO A 209 -2.77 -11.39 -8.23
N PRO A 210 -2.06 -12.42 -8.74
CA PRO A 210 -2.59 -13.30 -9.79
C PRO A 210 -4.00 -13.79 -9.45
N GLY A 211 -4.91 -13.76 -10.43
CA GLY A 211 -6.30 -14.19 -10.26
C GLY A 211 -7.27 -13.13 -9.74
N TYR A 212 -6.79 -11.99 -9.21
CA TYR A 212 -7.66 -10.87 -8.82
C TYR A 212 -7.59 -9.72 -9.81
N SER A 213 -8.74 -9.22 -10.29
CA SER A 213 -8.83 -7.98 -11.05
C SER A 213 -9.63 -6.93 -10.28
N LEU A 214 -9.14 -5.70 -10.28
CA LEU A 214 -9.81 -4.56 -9.64
C LEU A 214 -11.18 -4.31 -10.34
N PRO A 215 -12.28 -4.05 -9.60
CA PRO A 215 -13.59 -3.85 -10.20
C PRO A 215 -13.61 -2.71 -11.25
N ALA A 216 -14.44 -2.87 -12.27
CA ALA A 216 -14.57 -1.89 -13.33
C ALA A 216 -15.01 -0.52 -12.76
N GLY A 217 -14.28 0.54 -13.12
CA GLY A 217 -14.58 1.90 -12.66
C GLY A 217 -14.08 2.25 -11.26
N SER A 218 -13.31 1.37 -10.60
CA SER A 218 -12.66 1.67 -9.30
C SER A 218 -11.36 2.49 -9.42
N SER A 219 -10.83 2.63 -10.63
CA SER A 219 -9.64 3.44 -10.93
C SER A 219 -9.95 4.57 -11.91
N THR A 220 -9.23 5.68 -11.82
CA THR A 220 -9.29 6.79 -12.78
C THR A 220 -7.91 7.37 -13.05
N LYS A 221 -7.74 8.02 -14.21
CA LYS A 221 -6.60 8.91 -14.45
C LYS A 221 -6.84 10.26 -13.78
N CYS A 222 -5.81 11.10 -13.72
CA CYS A 222 -5.93 12.48 -13.25
C CYS A 222 -7.02 13.22 -14.06
N THR A 223 -7.97 13.82 -13.34
CA THR A 223 -9.12 14.53 -13.93
C THR A 223 -8.89 16.03 -14.12
N ARG A 224 -7.71 16.53 -13.75
CA ARG A 224 -7.38 17.95 -13.90
C ARG A 224 -7.32 18.37 -15.37
N THR A 225 -7.79 19.59 -15.60
CA THR A 225 -7.73 20.25 -16.91
C THR A 225 -6.94 21.55 -16.78
N PRO A 226 -5.83 21.73 -17.53
CA PRO A 226 -5.20 20.75 -18.43
C PRO A 226 -4.55 19.58 -17.66
N LEU A 227 -4.44 18.41 -18.32
CA LEU A 227 -3.82 17.21 -17.75
C LEU A 227 -2.31 17.43 -17.54
N PRO A 228 -1.77 17.26 -16.32
CA PRO A 228 -0.33 17.38 -16.09
C PRO A 228 0.43 16.21 -16.72
N GLY A 229 1.47 16.50 -17.50
CA GLY A 229 2.25 15.48 -18.21
C GLY A 229 2.92 14.44 -17.29
N ALA A 230 3.27 14.83 -16.06
CA ALA A 230 3.90 13.95 -15.07
C ALA A 230 3.02 12.77 -14.62
N VAL A 231 1.69 12.87 -14.77
CA VAL A 231 0.72 11.85 -14.32
C VAL A 231 -0.20 11.37 -15.44
N ALA A 232 0.14 11.64 -16.71
CA ALA A 232 -0.72 11.31 -17.84
C ALA A 232 -0.98 9.79 -17.99
N ASN A 233 -0.05 8.97 -17.52
CA ASN A 233 -0.12 7.50 -17.52
C ASN A 233 -0.25 6.91 -16.12
N THR A 234 -0.50 7.74 -15.12
CA THR A 234 -0.69 7.31 -13.74
C THR A 234 -2.17 7.07 -13.48
N TYR A 235 -2.45 5.98 -12.76
CA TYR A 235 -3.80 5.61 -12.36
C TYR A 235 -3.93 5.76 -10.84
N PHE A 236 -5.08 6.22 -10.39
CA PHE A 236 -5.41 6.40 -9.00
C PHE A 236 -6.68 5.64 -8.65
N LEU A 237 -6.84 5.29 -7.38
CA LEU A 237 -8.15 4.85 -6.88
C LEU A 237 -9.16 5.99 -6.96
N LYS A 238 -10.42 5.65 -7.24
CA LYS A 238 -11.48 6.64 -7.44
C LYS A 238 -12.11 7.07 -6.12
N GLY A 239 -12.28 8.38 -5.94
CA GLY A 239 -12.84 8.96 -4.72
C GLY A 239 -14.36 8.89 -4.66
N TYR A 240 -14.90 8.61 -3.47
CA TYR A 240 -16.32 8.43 -3.16
C TYR A 240 -17.06 7.38 -4.01
N THR A 241 -16.31 6.46 -4.62
CA THR A 241 -16.85 5.30 -5.34
C THR A 241 -16.58 4.04 -4.50
N PRO A 242 -17.59 3.18 -4.24
CA PRO A 242 -17.36 1.96 -3.49
C PRO A 242 -16.50 0.99 -4.29
N ILE A 243 -15.57 0.32 -3.60
CA ILE A 243 -14.77 -0.77 -4.16
C ILE A 243 -15.11 -2.04 -3.37
N ASP A 244 -15.77 -3.00 -4.02
CA ASP A 244 -16.24 -4.23 -3.38
C ASP A 244 -15.16 -5.33 -3.39
N VAL A 245 -14.72 -5.75 -2.20
CA VAL A 245 -13.75 -6.86 -2.01
C VAL A 245 -14.16 -7.68 -0.77
N LEU A 246 -14.25 -9.01 -0.90
CA LEU A 246 -14.66 -9.93 0.20
C LEU A 246 -15.94 -9.49 0.93
N ASP A 247 -16.99 -9.14 0.18
CA ASP A 247 -18.27 -8.66 0.72
C ASP A 247 -18.17 -7.39 1.59
N ARG A 248 -17.08 -6.64 1.44
CA ARG A 248 -16.84 -5.34 2.09
C ARG A 248 -16.66 -4.24 1.05
N LYS A 249 -17.06 -3.03 1.44
CA LYS A 249 -16.89 -1.81 0.65
C LYS A 249 -15.74 -0.98 1.18
N PHE A 250 -14.77 -0.70 0.32
CA PHE A 250 -13.67 0.22 0.60
C PHE A 250 -13.93 1.55 -0.08
N TRP A 251 -13.52 2.64 0.58
CA TRP A 251 -13.81 4.00 0.15
C TRP A 251 -12.53 4.83 0.13
N GLN A 252 -12.50 5.82 -0.75
CA GLN A 252 -11.42 6.80 -0.81
C GLN A 252 -12.01 8.20 -0.82
N VAL A 253 -11.29 9.16 -0.26
CA VAL A 253 -11.59 10.59 -0.37
C VAL A 253 -10.89 11.14 -1.62
N PRO A 254 -11.59 11.85 -2.52
CA PRO A 254 -10.97 12.41 -3.72
C PRO A 254 -10.06 13.59 -3.36
N PHE A 255 -8.87 13.56 -3.95
CA PHE A 255 -7.84 14.59 -3.87
C PHE A 255 -7.17 14.70 -5.23
N LYS A 256 -7.62 15.68 -6.03
CA LYS A 256 -7.06 15.92 -7.36
C LYS A 256 -5.56 16.15 -7.31
N TRP A 257 -4.84 15.59 -8.27
CA TRP A 257 -3.38 15.59 -8.27
C TRP A 257 -2.82 17.01 -8.20
N ASP A 258 -2.03 17.33 -7.18
CA ASP A 258 -1.39 18.64 -7.00
C ASP A 258 -2.35 19.85 -7.08
N ASP A 259 -3.64 19.64 -6.80
CA ASP A 259 -4.60 20.74 -6.70
C ASP A 259 -4.51 21.42 -5.33
N LYS A 260 -4.53 22.75 -5.31
CA LYS A 260 -4.34 23.49 -4.05
C LYS A 260 -5.63 23.53 -3.25
N PRO A 261 -5.58 23.54 -1.90
CA PRO A 261 -6.73 23.97 -1.12
C PRO A 261 -7.20 25.34 -1.61
N HIS A 262 -8.48 25.47 -1.93
CA HIS A 262 -9.03 26.68 -2.56
C HIS A 262 -10.50 26.88 -2.18
N LEU A 263 -10.95 28.12 -2.36
CA LEU A 263 -12.34 28.48 -2.14
C LEU A 263 -13.20 28.04 -3.31
N VAL A 264 -14.39 27.54 -3.01
CA VAL A 264 -15.35 27.02 -3.98
C VAL A 264 -16.66 27.78 -3.92
N SER A 265 -17.44 27.72 -4.99
CA SER A 265 -18.76 28.36 -4.99
C SER A 265 -19.73 27.62 -4.07
N GLY A 266 -20.61 28.37 -3.41
CA GLY A 266 -21.68 27.78 -2.59
C GLY A 266 -22.61 26.88 -3.39
N THR A 267 -22.85 27.17 -4.67
CA THR A 267 -23.65 26.33 -5.56
C THR A 267 -23.01 24.95 -5.74
N THR A 268 -21.72 24.91 -6.06
CA THR A 268 -20.96 23.66 -6.22
C THR A 268 -20.89 22.88 -4.91
N PHE A 269 -20.63 23.58 -3.81
CA PHE A 269 -20.57 22.97 -2.48
C PHE A 269 -21.90 22.34 -2.07
N ASN A 270 -23.01 23.07 -2.23
CA ASN A 270 -24.35 22.60 -1.85
C ASN A 270 -24.82 21.44 -2.73
N ALA A 271 -24.51 21.45 -4.02
CA ALA A 271 -24.84 20.35 -4.93
C ALA A 271 -24.10 19.05 -4.58
N ALA A 272 -22.91 19.14 -3.99
CA ALA A 272 -22.08 17.99 -3.62
C ALA A 272 -22.35 17.42 -2.21
N LYS A 273 -23.26 18.03 -1.44
CA LYS A 273 -23.61 17.56 -0.09
C LYS A 273 -24.18 16.16 -0.08
N GLN A 274 -23.97 15.44 1.02
CA GLN A 274 -24.57 14.11 1.21
C GLN A 274 -26.10 14.15 1.18
N SER A 275 -26.72 15.23 1.67
CA SER A 275 -28.18 15.42 1.61
C SER A 275 -28.71 15.65 0.19
N ALA A 276 -27.88 16.12 -0.73
CA ALA A 276 -28.25 16.39 -2.12
C ALA A 276 -28.00 15.16 -3.00
N ILE A 277 -26.85 14.49 -2.83
CA ILE A 277 -26.47 13.28 -3.54
C ILE A 277 -26.00 12.24 -2.51
N PRO A 278 -26.89 11.37 -2.03
CA PRO A 278 -26.54 10.33 -1.06
C PRO A 278 -25.51 9.33 -1.62
N ILE A 279 -24.67 8.78 -0.75
CA ILE A 279 -23.79 7.64 -1.05
C ILE A 279 -24.00 6.53 -0.03
N THR A 280 -23.58 5.31 -0.36
CA THR A 280 -23.77 4.14 0.52
C THR A 280 -22.74 4.04 1.64
N TRP A 281 -21.79 4.97 1.72
CA TRP A 281 -20.87 5.10 2.85
C TRP A 281 -21.61 5.71 4.05
N ALA A 282 -21.75 4.95 5.13
CA ALA A 282 -22.56 5.34 6.29
C ALA A 282 -22.12 6.67 6.93
N LYS A 283 -20.82 6.84 7.16
CA LYS A 283 -20.21 8.06 7.68
C LYS A 283 -19.07 8.52 6.75
N PRO A 284 -19.40 9.21 5.66
CA PRO A 284 -18.39 9.60 4.69
C PRO A 284 -17.53 10.72 5.23
N ILE A 285 -16.23 10.62 4.97
CA ILE A 285 -15.28 11.64 5.37
C ILE A 285 -15.40 12.83 4.42
N PRO A 286 -15.70 14.03 4.92
CA PRO A 286 -15.80 15.21 4.08
C PRO A 286 -14.43 15.75 3.70
N ASN A 287 -14.31 16.26 2.47
CA ASN A 287 -13.13 16.99 1.98
C ASN A 287 -13.37 18.51 1.86
N ALA A 288 -14.61 18.97 2.02
CA ALA A 288 -14.97 20.38 1.90
C ALA A 288 -15.78 20.86 3.10
N PHE A 289 -15.55 22.12 3.48
CA PHE A 289 -16.13 22.75 4.67
C PHE A 289 -16.75 24.11 4.32
N SER A 290 -17.88 24.44 4.94
CA SER A 290 -18.44 25.79 4.95
C SER A 290 -18.15 26.48 6.26
N VAL A 291 -17.89 27.77 6.19
CA VAL A 291 -17.70 28.63 7.34
C VAL A 291 -18.68 29.79 7.26
N ASP A 292 -19.45 29.96 8.33
CA ASP A 292 -20.30 31.14 8.55
C ASP A 292 -19.67 32.00 9.66
N ALA A 293 -19.47 33.27 9.35
CA ALA A 293 -18.77 34.21 10.21
C ALA A 293 -19.50 35.53 10.28
N GLU A 294 -19.30 36.22 11.40
CA GLU A 294 -19.81 37.56 11.63
C GLU A 294 -18.69 38.49 12.09
N ALA A 295 -18.70 39.72 11.59
CA ALA A 295 -17.88 40.80 12.08
C ALA A 295 -18.77 41.81 12.79
N LYS A 296 -18.45 42.07 14.07
CA LYS A 296 -19.28 42.90 14.93
C LYS A 296 -18.45 43.99 15.62
N ASN A 297 -18.99 45.20 15.62
CA ASN A 297 -18.56 46.29 16.49
C ASN A 297 -19.43 46.28 17.76
N PRO A 298 -18.89 46.46 18.99
CA PRO A 298 -19.71 46.50 20.20
C PRO A 298 -20.87 47.50 20.08
N GLY A 299 -22.11 47.01 20.23
CA GLY A 299 -23.34 47.82 20.14
C GLY A 299 -23.93 48.02 18.74
N ALA A 300 -23.35 47.45 17.67
CA ALA A 300 -23.86 47.54 16.30
C ALA A 300 -24.40 46.20 15.76
N THR A 301 -25.18 46.27 14.67
CA THR A 301 -25.57 45.10 13.87
C THR A 301 -24.33 44.45 13.25
N ALA A 302 -24.24 43.13 13.29
CA ALA A 302 -23.09 42.40 12.76
C ALA A 302 -23.23 42.20 11.24
N GLU A 303 -22.11 42.33 10.51
CA GLU A 303 -22.03 41.93 9.10
C GLU A 303 -21.69 40.45 9.03
N THR A 304 -22.39 39.68 8.21
CA THR A 304 -22.20 38.24 8.09
C THR A 304 -21.64 37.88 6.72
N ALA A 305 -20.74 36.91 6.67
CA ALA A 305 -20.23 36.35 5.42
C ALA A 305 -20.09 34.83 5.54
N MET A 306 -20.34 34.13 4.43
CA MET A 306 -20.08 32.70 4.31
C MET A 306 -19.06 32.42 3.22
N SER A 307 -18.23 31.41 3.47
CA SER A 307 -17.21 30.94 2.56
C SER A 307 -17.17 29.42 2.57
N TRP A 308 -16.77 28.82 1.44
CA TRP A 308 -16.66 27.37 1.27
C TRP A 308 -15.27 27.03 0.79
N VAL A 309 -14.66 26.01 1.38
CA VAL A 309 -13.29 25.59 1.09
C VAL A 309 -13.26 24.12 0.71
N LEU A 310 -12.47 23.78 -0.29
CA LEU A 310 -12.08 22.42 -0.62
C LEU A 310 -10.65 22.16 -0.12
N SER A 311 -10.45 21.04 0.57
CA SER A 311 -9.18 20.64 1.16
C SER A 311 -8.47 19.64 0.26
N ASN A 312 -7.16 19.77 0.11
CA ASN A 312 -6.35 18.84 -0.67
C ASN A 312 -4.90 18.80 -0.12
N PRO A 313 -4.38 17.62 0.26
CA PRO A 313 -3.03 17.50 0.82
C PRO A 313 -1.91 17.75 -0.19
N ARG A 314 -2.19 17.65 -1.50
CA ARG A 314 -1.19 17.67 -2.59
C ARG A 314 -0.09 16.63 -2.41
N HIS A 315 -0.38 15.56 -1.68
CA HIS A 315 0.57 14.54 -1.34
C HIS A 315 0.03 13.17 -1.76
N PRO A 316 0.56 12.59 -2.85
CA PRO A 316 0.19 11.26 -3.30
C PRO A 316 0.91 10.18 -2.48
N TYR A 317 0.24 9.05 -2.31
CA TYR A 317 0.78 7.83 -1.78
C TYR A 317 0.57 6.71 -2.79
N LYS A 318 1.31 5.62 -2.62
CA LYS A 318 1.12 4.41 -3.41
C LYS A 318 0.21 3.42 -2.67
N LEU A 319 -0.55 2.61 -3.41
CA LEU A 319 -1.23 1.43 -2.86
C LEU A 319 -0.17 0.42 -2.38
N ALA A 320 0.09 0.41 -1.07
CA ALA A 320 1.21 -0.31 -0.48
C ALA A 320 0.94 -0.79 0.95
N ALA A 321 1.74 -1.77 1.39
CA ALA A 321 1.94 -2.24 2.75
C ALA A 321 3.41 -2.01 3.18
N PRO A 322 3.79 -0.77 3.56
CA PRO A 322 5.17 -0.37 3.83
C PRO A 322 5.96 -1.29 4.78
N HIS A 323 5.41 -1.61 5.97
CA HIS A 323 6.07 -2.46 6.96
C HIS A 323 5.71 -3.93 6.72
N SER A 324 6.23 -4.49 5.63
CA SER A 324 5.97 -5.87 5.26
C SER A 324 7.18 -6.57 4.64
N PHE A 325 7.17 -7.91 4.69
CA PHE A 325 8.22 -8.77 4.18
C PHE A 325 7.65 -9.99 3.46
N LEU A 326 8.44 -10.56 2.54
CA LEU A 326 8.23 -11.88 1.95
C LEU A 326 9.36 -12.78 2.45
N HIS A 327 9.01 -13.92 3.04
CA HIS A 327 9.97 -14.90 3.51
C HIS A 327 10.28 -15.89 2.40
N ILE A 328 11.55 -16.26 2.26
CA ILE A 328 12.02 -17.27 1.33
C ILE A 328 12.87 -18.25 2.14
N LYS A 329 12.44 -19.51 2.17
CA LYS A 329 13.11 -20.58 2.89
C LYS A 329 13.64 -21.63 1.92
N VAL A 330 14.88 -22.03 2.11
CA VAL A 330 15.48 -23.18 1.42
C VAL A 330 15.57 -24.34 2.40
N ASP A 331 14.88 -25.44 2.11
CA ASP A 331 14.92 -26.62 2.97
C ASP A 331 16.28 -27.32 2.92
N GLU A 332 16.56 -28.13 3.93
CA GLU A 332 17.71 -29.01 3.93
C GLU A 332 17.61 -30.03 2.77
N MET A 333 18.65 -30.07 1.95
CA MET A 333 18.70 -30.91 0.76
C MET A 333 19.19 -32.31 1.11
N LYS A 334 18.56 -33.31 0.49
CA LYS A 334 18.83 -34.73 0.76
C LYS A 334 19.03 -35.51 -0.53
N CYS A 335 19.93 -36.47 -0.46
CA CYS A 335 20.17 -37.47 -1.49
C CYS A 335 19.47 -38.76 -1.10
N HIS A 336 18.51 -39.19 -1.92
CA HIS A 336 17.76 -40.42 -1.77
C HIS A 336 18.31 -41.48 -2.71
N TRP A 337 18.36 -42.72 -2.26
CA TRP A 337 18.93 -43.82 -3.03
C TRP A 337 17.84 -44.82 -3.38
N TYR A 338 17.64 -45.04 -4.68
CA TYR A 338 16.63 -45.94 -5.24
C TYR A 338 17.28 -47.09 -5.99
N PHE A 339 16.69 -48.26 -5.82
CA PHE A 339 17.11 -49.49 -6.46
C PHE A 339 15.97 -50.20 -7.15
N TYR A 340 16.29 -50.92 -8.23
CA TYR A 340 15.33 -51.64 -9.06
C TYR A 340 15.54 -53.16 -8.96
N PRO A 341 14.87 -53.85 -8.01
CA PRO A 341 14.95 -55.32 -7.90
C PRO A 341 14.41 -56.02 -9.15
N LEU A 342 13.38 -55.43 -9.75
CA LEU A 342 12.81 -55.85 -11.02
C LEU A 342 12.23 -54.59 -11.69
N PRO A 343 12.83 -54.09 -12.78
CA PRO A 343 12.25 -52.95 -13.51
C PRO A 343 10.79 -53.24 -13.89
N PRO A 344 9.85 -52.29 -13.71
CA PRO A 344 10.04 -50.87 -13.35
C PRO A 344 9.92 -50.55 -11.85
N PHE A 345 9.85 -51.55 -10.96
CA PHE A 345 9.63 -51.32 -9.53
C PHE A 345 10.88 -50.72 -8.88
N LYS A 346 10.79 -49.48 -8.40
CA LYS A 346 11.84 -48.83 -7.59
C LYS A 346 11.56 -48.94 -6.09
N VAL A 347 12.60 -49.13 -5.30
CA VAL A 347 12.55 -49.19 -3.83
C VAL A 347 13.60 -48.24 -3.28
N GLU A 348 13.21 -47.37 -2.35
CA GLU A 348 14.16 -46.53 -1.61
C GLU A 348 14.95 -47.40 -0.63
N PHE A 349 16.27 -47.24 -0.57
CA PHE A 349 17.14 -48.07 0.26
C PHE A 349 18.21 -47.26 0.97
N GLY A 350 18.35 -47.49 2.27
CA GLY A 350 19.29 -46.77 3.13
C GLY A 350 18.73 -45.46 3.68
N ALA A 351 19.53 -44.78 4.50
CA ALA A 351 19.17 -43.48 5.05
C ALA A 351 19.47 -42.36 4.04
N PRO A 352 18.57 -41.38 3.86
CA PRO A 352 18.88 -40.20 3.06
C PRO A 352 20.11 -39.47 3.59
N GLN A 353 21.01 -39.08 2.69
CA GLN A 353 22.24 -38.39 3.04
C GLN A 353 22.12 -36.90 2.73
N THR A 354 22.49 -36.03 3.66
CA THR A 354 22.37 -34.58 3.48
C THR A 354 23.48 -34.03 2.60
N TYR A 355 23.19 -32.96 1.86
CA TYR A 355 24.18 -32.14 1.15
C TYR A 355 23.77 -30.67 1.22
N ASP A 356 24.73 -29.75 1.09
CA ASP A 356 24.49 -28.33 1.26
C ASP A 356 25.34 -27.48 0.30
N PHE A 357 25.07 -26.18 0.23
CA PHE A 357 25.78 -25.25 -0.66
C PHE A 357 27.27 -25.09 -0.29
N ASN A 358 27.63 -25.35 0.98
CA ASN A 358 28.98 -25.13 1.50
C ASN A 358 29.92 -26.34 1.32
N ASP A 359 29.36 -27.53 1.08
CA ASP A 359 30.08 -28.79 0.96
C ASP A 359 29.84 -29.49 -0.39
N SER A 360 29.14 -28.82 -1.32
CA SER A 360 28.82 -29.32 -2.67
C SER A 360 29.72 -28.74 -3.78
N PRO A 361 30.01 -29.51 -4.85
CA PRO A 361 29.57 -30.89 -5.05
C PRO A 361 30.42 -31.87 -4.25
N LYS A 362 29.82 -32.97 -3.79
CA LYS A 362 30.52 -34.03 -3.07
C LYS A 362 30.25 -35.42 -3.64
N SER A 363 31.26 -36.26 -3.56
CA SER A 363 31.16 -37.67 -3.93
C SER A 363 30.46 -38.44 -2.81
N MET A 364 29.31 -39.03 -3.11
CA MET A 364 28.48 -39.77 -2.15
C MET A 364 28.31 -41.21 -2.61
N THR A 365 28.33 -42.14 -1.65
CA THR A 365 28.12 -43.57 -1.89
C THR A 365 26.92 -44.06 -1.09
N GLY A 366 26.03 -44.80 -1.76
CA GLY A 366 24.90 -45.49 -1.11
C GLY A 366 25.32 -46.78 -0.44
N THR A 367 24.47 -47.28 0.45
CA THR A 367 24.65 -48.59 1.09
C THR A 367 24.54 -49.71 0.04
N PRO A 368 25.34 -50.80 0.12
CA PRO A 368 25.13 -51.98 -0.70
C PRO A 368 23.70 -52.53 -0.56
N MET A 369 23.10 -52.91 -1.68
CA MET A 369 21.67 -53.27 -1.77
C MET A 369 21.52 -54.70 -2.34
N PRO A 370 20.43 -55.44 -2.04
CA PRO A 370 20.16 -56.72 -2.70
C PRO A 370 19.97 -56.49 -4.21
N GLY A 371 20.69 -57.20 -5.06
CA GLY A 371 20.56 -57.14 -6.52
C GLY A 371 19.33 -57.87 -7.05
N GLY A 372 18.91 -57.50 -8.26
CA GLY A 372 17.81 -58.12 -8.98
C GLY A 372 18.26 -59.36 -9.74
N GLY A 373 17.33 -60.30 -9.98
CA GLY A 373 17.59 -61.55 -10.70
C GLY A 373 17.37 -62.81 -9.86
N VAL A 374 17.79 -63.96 -10.39
CA VAL A 374 17.70 -65.27 -9.72
C VAL A 374 18.98 -65.45 -8.90
N LEU A 375 18.84 -65.64 -7.58
CA LEU A 375 19.88 -65.72 -6.53
C LEU A 375 20.36 -64.35 -5.98
N CYS A 376 20.51 -64.25 -4.65
CA CYS A 376 20.76 -63.02 -3.89
C CYS A 376 22.14 -62.37 -4.16
N THR A 377 22.23 -61.52 -5.18
CA THR A 377 23.40 -60.66 -5.47
C THR A 377 23.44 -59.41 -4.57
N LEU A 378 24.59 -58.76 -4.42
CA LEU A 378 24.70 -57.42 -3.82
C LEU A 378 25.15 -56.40 -4.87
N VAL A 379 24.45 -55.28 -4.94
CA VAL A 379 24.75 -54.15 -5.82
C VAL A 379 25.23 -53.01 -4.96
N SER A 380 26.50 -52.64 -5.12
CA SER A 380 27.03 -51.41 -4.55
C SER A 380 26.91 -50.32 -5.60
N PRO A 381 26.12 -49.25 -5.35
CA PRO A 381 26.05 -48.15 -6.30
C PRO A 381 27.43 -47.48 -6.40
N PRO A 382 27.87 -47.07 -7.60
CA PRO A 382 29.11 -46.33 -7.75
C PRO A 382 28.97 -44.97 -7.05
N ALA A 383 30.09 -44.39 -6.63
CA ALA A 383 30.10 -43.06 -6.07
C ALA A 383 29.53 -42.05 -7.08
N GLN A 384 28.56 -41.24 -6.65
CA GLN A 384 27.92 -40.21 -7.47
C GLN A 384 28.32 -38.82 -6.99
N MET A 385 28.53 -37.90 -7.94
CA MET A 385 28.74 -36.50 -7.63
C MET A 385 27.39 -35.81 -7.40
N ILE A 386 27.09 -35.51 -6.14
CA ILE A 386 25.84 -34.85 -5.70
C ILE A 386 26.11 -33.37 -5.40
N GLY A 387 25.09 -32.52 -5.56
CA GLY A 387 25.19 -31.09 -5.27
C GLY A 387 25.60 -30.21 -6.47
N LEU A 388 25.77 -30.81 -7.64
CA LEU A 388 25.97 -30.08 -8.91
C LEU A 388 24.74 -29.25 -9.32
N ASP A 389 23.57 -29.60 -8.80
CA ASP A 389 22.30 -28.90 -8.96
C ASP A 389 22.20 -27.60 -8.16
N ILE A 390 23.10 -27.37 -7.20
CA ILE A 390 23.07 -26.21 -6.30
C ILE A 390 24.40 -25.45 -6.19
N VAL A 391 25.52 -26.09 -6.51
CA VAL A 391 26.84 -25.46 -6.33
C VAL A 391 26.94 -24.13 -7.08
N GLY A 392 27.32 -23.08 -6.34
CA GLY A 392 27.51 -21.76 -6.89
C GLY A 392 26.22 -21.11 -7.42
N ARG A 393 25.03 -21.63 -7.07
CA ARG A 393 23.76 -21.02 -7.46
C ARG A 393 23.34 -19.91 -6.49
N SER A 394 22.79 -18.86 -7.04
CA SER A 394 22.08 -17.81 -6.31
C SER A 394 20.67 -18.27 -5.91
N LEU A 395 20.02 -17.49 -5.04
CA LEU A 395 18.64 -17.78 -4.64
C LEU A 395 17.68 -17.79 -5.83
N ASP A 396 17.95 -16.95 -6.83
CA ASP A 396 17.21 -16.92 -8.10
C ASP A 396 17.29 -18.25 -8.86
N GLU A 397 18.52 -18.76 -9.05
CA GLU A 397 18.79 -20.03 -9.74
C GLU A 397 18.29 -21.24 -8.94
N VAL A 398 18.13 -21.11 -7.63
CA VAL A 398 17.55 -22.14 -6.75
C VAL A 398 16.02 -22.21 -6.91
N ILE A 399 15.34 -21.06 -6.96
CA ILE A 399 13.88 -20.98 -7.13
C ILE A 399 13.47 -21.26 -8.59
N PHE A 400 14.00 -20.46 -9.52
CA PHE A 400 13.56 -20.41 -10.93
C PHE A 400 14.41 -21.27 -11.85
N GLY A 401 15.65 -21.57 -11.45
CA GLY A 401 16.53 -22.41 -12.23
C GLY A 401 16.08 -23.88 -12.25
N PRO A 402 16.76 -24.71 -13.06
CA PRO A 402 16.39 -26.10 -13.26
C PRO A 402 16.37 -26.90 -11.94
N PRO A 403 15.51 -27.92 -11.78
CA PRO A 403 14.57 -28.48 -12.76
C PRO A 403 13.42 -27.53 -13.17
N PRO A 404 12.94 -27.57 -14.43
CA PRO A 404 11.91 -26.66 -14.91
C PRO A 404 10.52 -26.99 -14.32
N GLY A 405 9.73 -25.96 -14.02
CA GLY A 405 8.35 -26.08 -13.52
C GLY A 405 7.54 -24.83 -13.87
N ASP A 406 6.33 -24.65 -13.32
CA ASP A 406 5.54 -23.42 -13.48
C ASP A 406 6.13 -22.26 -12.68
N THR A 407 7.21 -21.69 -13.20
CA THR A 407 7.93 -20.56 -12.61
C THR A 407 7.18 -19.23 -12.77
N ALA A 408 6.28 -19.12 -13.76
CA ALA A 408 5.54 -17.90 -14.04
C ALA A 408 4.56 -17.55 -12.91
N LYS A 409 3.89 -18.56 -12.33
CA LYS A 409 3.01 -18.36 -11.18
C LYS A 409 3.79 -17.90 -9.94
N VAL A 410 4.95 -18.50 -9.67
CA VAL A 410 5.84 -18.09 -8.56
C VAL A 410 6.35 -16.66 -8.75
N GLU A 411 6.85 -16.34 -9.95
CA GLU A 411 7.33 -15.00 -10.30
C GLU A 411 6.22 -13.95 -10.14
N GLY A 412 5.00 -14.25 -10.62
CA GLY A 412 3.84 -13.39 -10.48
C GLY A 412 3.50 -13.05 -9.02
N TYR A 413 3.51 -14.04 -8.12
CA TYR A 413 3.31 -13.77 -6.68
C TYR A 413 4.43 -12.90 -6.09
N MET A 414 5.69 -13.25 -6.36
CA MET A 414 6.83 -12.52 -5.79
C MET A 414 6.90 -11.08 -6.30
N VAL A 415 6.62 -10.83 -7.58
CA VAL A 415 6.59 -9.47 -8.16
C VAL A 415 5.42 -8.66 -7.59
N ASN A 416 4.25 -9.26 -7.42
CA ASN A 416 3.13 -8.60 -6.74
C ASN A 416 3.53 -8.22 -5.30
N ARG A 417 4.06 -9.15 -4.49
CA ARG A 417 4.47 -8.87 -3.10
C ARG A 417 5.56 -7.80 -3.02
N ALA A 418 6.55 -7.86 -3.92
CA ALA A 418 7.60 -6.85 -4.00
C ALA A 418 7.04 -5.44 -4.25
N ASN A 419 6.02 -5.31 -5.11
CA ASN A 419 5.38 -4.03 -5.39
C ASN A 419 4.52 -3.51 -4.23
N GLU A 420 3.92 -4.40 -3.44
CA GLU A 420 3.16 -4.04 -2.23
C GLU A 420 4.05 -3.41 -1.16
N MET A 421 5.33 -3.79 -1.07
CA MET A 421 6.28 -3.24 -0.08
C MET A 421 6.75 -1.81 -0.38
N LEU A 422 6.59 -1.36 -1.63
CA LEU A 422 7.10 -0.08 -2.10
C LEU A 422 6.11 1.05 -1.81
N SER A 423 6.54 2.03 -1.04
CA SER A 423 5.70 3.17 -0.64
C SER A 423 5.86 4.39 -1.55
N LYS A 424 6.96 4.48 -2.32
CA LYS A 424 7.24 5.63 -3.19
C LYS A 424 6.38 5.60 -4.46
N PRO A 425 5.56 6.64 -4.71
CA PRO A 425 4.81 6.77 -5.96
C PRO A 425 5.72 6.75 -7.20
N GLY A 426 5.23 6.22 -8.32
CA GLY A 426 5.97 6.07 -9.58
C GLY A 426 7.03 4.96 -9.62
N VAL A 427 7.36 4.31 -8.50
CA VAL A 427 8.34 3.20 -8.48
C VAL A 427 7.63 1.87 -8.68
N THR A 428 8.18 1.01 -9.54
CA THR A 428 7.66 -0.33 -9.83
C THR A 428 8.79 -1.35 -9.85
N ILE A 429 8.58 -2.52 -9.24
CA ILE A 429 9.45 -3.69 -9.40
C ILE A 429 8.94 -4.51 -10.58
N THR A 430 9.80 -4.69 -11.56
CA THR A 430 9.56 -5.60 -12.69
C THR A 430 10.13 -6.99 -12.37
N PRO A 431 9.72 -8.04 -13.11
CA PRO A 431 10.34 -9.36 -12.99
C PRO A 431 11.87 -9.34 -13.10
N ALA A 432 12.40 -8.61 -14.09
CA ALA A 432 13.85 -8.45 -14.25
C ALA A 432 14.54 -7.85 -13.00
N LYS A 433 13.89 -6.91 -12.31
CA LYS A 433 14.44 -6.32 -11.09
C LYS A 433 14.39 -7.30 -9.92
N LEU A 434 13.33 -8.12 -9.81
CA LEU A 434 13.24 -9.20 -8.82
C LEU A 434 14.39 -10.21 -9.02
N HIS A 435 14.56 -10.73 -10.24
CA HIS A 435 15.64 -11.65 -10.60
C HIS A 435 17.02 -11.07 -10.28
N SER A 436 17.25 -9.78 -10.56
CA SER A 436 18.52 -9.11 -10.24
C SER A 436 18.81 -9.06 -8.73
N VAL A 437 17.79 -8.96 -7.87
CA VAL A 437 17.96 -8.91 -6.40
C VAL A 437 18.24 -10.32 -5.87
N LEU A 438 17.45 -11.31 -6.30
CA LEU A 438 17.59 -12.71 -5.89
C LEU A 438 18.89 -13.34 -6.45
N GLY A 439 19.31 -12.90 -7.64
CA GLY A 439 20.50 -13.37 -8.35
C GLY A 439 21.80 -12.69 -7.93
N SER A 440 21.77 -11.84 -6.90
CA SER A 440 22.95 -11.09 -6.48
C SER A 440 24.06 -12.01 -5.93
N ALA A 441 25.32 -11.57 -6.05
CA ALA A 441 26.45 -12.32 -5.50
C ALA A 441 26.36 -12.53 -3.97
N LEU A 442 25.62 -11.66 -3.27
CA LEU A 442 25.40 -11.76 -1.84
C LEU A 442 24.50 -12.94 -1.46
N THR A 443 23.39 -13.18 -2.18
CA THR A 443 22.53 -14.34 -1.87
C THR A 443 23.27 -15.65 -2.05
N ARG A 444 24.12 -15.75 -3.09
CA ARG A 444 25.04 -16.88 -3.29
C ARG A 444 26.03 -17.05 -2.14
N ALA A 445 26.66 -15.97 -1.69
CA ALA A 445 27.60 -16.02 -0.57
C ALA A 445 26.93 -16.46 0.74
N TRP A 446 25.70 -16.00 0.99
CA TRP A 446 24.93 -16.40 2.17
C TRP A 446 24.50 -17.86 2.14
N LEU A 447 24.06 -18.38 0.99
CA LEU A 447 23.78 -19.80 0.82
C LEU A 447 25.04 -20.65 1.11
N ILE A 448 26.20 -20.26 0.58
CA ILE A 448 27.50 -20.92 0.88
C ILE A 448 27.90 -20.77 2.36
N ALA A 449 27.45 -19.72 3.05
CA ALA A 449 27.64 -19.58 4.50
C ALA A 449 26.68 -20.45 5.33
N GLY A 450 25.74 -21.16 4.70
CA GLY A 450 24.76 -22.02 5.35
C GLY A 450 23.45 -21.32 5.71
N GLU A 451 23.24 -20.07 5.29
CA GLU A 451 21.98 -19.36 5.49
C GLU A 451 20.88 -19.94 4.59
N LYS A 452 19.72 -20.23 5.20
CA LYS A 452 18.57 -20.85 4.52
C LYS A 452 17.28 -20.05 4.62
N ASP A 453 17.28 -18.99 5.42
CA ASP A 453 16.13 -18.12 5.65
C ASP A 453 16.44 -16.70 5.17
N PHE A 454 15.76 -16.29 4.10
CA PHE A 454 15.94 -15.00 3.45
C PHE A 454 14.66 -14.18 3.51
N TYR A 455 14.82 -12.87 3.64
CA TYR A 455 13.72 -11.92 3.74
C TYR A 455 13.87 -10.90 2.62
N LEU A 456 12.83 -10.82 1.80
CA LEU A 456 12.67 -9.78 0.80
C LEU A 456 11.86 -8.64 1.42
N PHE A 457 12.36 -7.40 1.35
CA PHE A 457 11.69 -6.23 1.92
C PHE A 457 12.20 -4.93 1.28
N SER A 458 11.57 -3.80 1.61
CA SER A 458 12.04 -2.47 1.24
C SER A 458 12.23 -1.60 2.48
N ARG A 459 13.44 -1.06 2.65
CA ARG A 459 13.77 -0.19 3.79
C ARG A 459 13.41 1.28 3.55
N ASP A 460 13.50 1.73 2.30
CA ASP A 460 13.35 3.12 1.87
C ASP A 460 12.04 3.35 1.10
N GLY A 461 11.24 2.29 0.91
CA GLY A 461 10.01 2.32 0.13
C GLY A 461 10.21 2.44 -1.39
N GLU A 462 11.44 2.28 -1.88
CA GLU A 462 11.82 2.41 -3.30
C GLU A 462 12.64 1.21 -3.79
N THR A 463 13.63 0.79 -3.00
CA THR A 463 14.54 -0.29 -3.33
C THR A 463 14.12 -1.58 -2.67
N LEU A 464 14.35 -2.69 -3.38
CA LEU A 464 14.08 -4.04 -2.92
C LEU A 464 15.38 -4.69 -2.48
N GLU A 465 15.39 -5.26 -1.28
CA GLU A 465 16.55 -5.92 -0.68
C GLU A 465 16.18 -7.35 -0.29
N CYS A 466 17.13 -8.28 -0.44
CA CYS A 466 17.00 -9.68 0.00
C CYS A 466 18.17 -10.02 0.92
N GLN A 467 17.90 -10.32 2.18
CA GLN A 467 18.92 -10.52 3.21
C GLN A 467 18.54 -11.64 4.18
N PRO A 468 19.52 -12.30 4.83
CA PRO A 468 19.24 -13.24 5.91
C PRO A 468 18.65 -12.51 7.13
N LYS A 469 17.99 -13.28 8.00
CA LYS A 469 17.20 -12.78 9.14
C LYS A 469 17.90 -11.68 9.95
N ASN A 470 19.13 -11.93 10.39
CA ASN A 470 19.87 -11.03 11.26
C ASN A 470 20.18 -9.68 10.57
N LEU A 471 20.53 -9.71 9.29
CA LEU A 471 20.80 -8.49 8.53
C LEU A 471 19.52 -7.72 8.20
N ALA A 472 18.42 -8.41 7.90
CA ALA A 472 17.12 -7.78 7.70
C ALA A 472 16.68 -6.98 8.94
N GLN A 473 16.88 -7.55 10.14
CA GLN A 473 16.62 -6.85 11.41
C GLN A 473 17.51 -5.63 11.62
N ILE A 474 18.78 -5.68 11.20
CA ILE A 474 19.73 -4.54 11.34
C ILE A 474 19.41 -3.42 10.33
N LEU A 475 18.99 -3.78 9.12
CA LEU A 475 18.71 -2.82 8.04
C LEU A 475 17.36 -2.12 8.17
N ALA A 476 16.38 -2.78 8.81
CA ALA A 476 15.05 -2.25 9.12
C ALA A 476 14.73 -2.32 10.63
N PRO A 477 15.56 -1.68 11.49
CA PRO A 477 15.57 -1.93 12.94
C PRO A 477 14.30 -1.47 13.65
N LEU A 478 13.56 -0.54 13.04
CA LEU A 478 12.42 0.10 13.67
C LEU A 478 11.13 -0.71 13.60
N TRP A 479 11.01 -1.66 12.67
CA TRP A 479 9.77 -2.42 12.48
C TRP A 479 10.01 -3.91 12.23
N MET A 480 11.08 -4.29 11.52
CA MET A 480 11.35 -5.68 11.16
C MET A 480 11.49 -6.60 12.39
N PRO A 481 12.23 -6.24 13.46
CA PRO A 481 12.37 -7.12 14.63
C PRO A 481 11.05 -7.50 15.29
N ALA A 482 10.04 -6.63 15.24
CA ALA A 482 8.73 -6.86 15.85
C ALA A 482 7.86 -7.85 15.05
N ILE A 483 8.13 -8.04 13.75
CA ILE A 483 7.26 -8.80 12.86
C ILE A 483 7.93 -9.95 12.13
N ILE A 484 9.27 -10.02 12.09
CA ILE A 484 10.02 -11.01 11.27
C ILE A 484 9.73 -12.47 11.63
N ASN A 485 9.21 -12.73 12.83
CA ASN A 485 8.81 -14.08 13.28
C ASN A 485 7.34 -14.40 12.96
N ASN A 486 6.59 -13.45 12.42
CA ASN A 486 5.21 -13.68 12.03
C ASN A 486 5.17 -14.59 10.80
N THR A 487 4.19 -15.49 10.78
CA THR A 487 3.99 -16.41 9.65
C THR A 487 2.81 -15.95 8.79
N PRO A 488 2.78 -16.31 7.50
CA PRO A 488 1.63 -16.02 6.66
C PRO A 488 0.37 -16.71 7.20
N ASP A 489 -0.78 -16.06 7.00
CA ASP A 489 -2.09 -16.51 7.48
C ASP A 489 -2.84 -17.44 6.54
N GLY A 490 -2.34 -17.63 5.31
CA GLY A 490 -2.82 -18.64 4.37
C GLY A 490 -2.36 -20.07 4.69
N ASN A 491 -2.77 -21.00 3.84
CA ASN A 491 -2.31 -22.40 3.87
C ASN A 491 -1.22 -22.62 2.81
N GLU A 492 -0.26 -23.48 3.11
CA GLU A 492 0.81 -23.80 2.17
C GLU A 492 0.27 -24.67 1.02
N THR A 493 0.67 -24.35 -0.20
CA THR A 493 0.32 -25.08 -1.42
C THR A 493 1.56 -25.30 -2.26
N LYS A 494 1.65 -26.45 -2.94
CA LYS A 494 2.75 -26.74 -3.86
C LYS A 494 2.45 -26.10 -5.22
N ILE A 495 3.36 -25.27 -5.73
CA ILE A 495 3.21 -24.55 -7.01
C ILE A 495 4.03 -25.22 -8.09
N ILE A 496 5.28 -25.57 -7.78
CA ILE A 496 6.08 -26.47 -8.61
C ILE A 496 6.05 -27.82 -7.91
N ASP A 497 5.48 -28.81 -8.60
CA ASP A 497 5.21 -30.14 -8.06
C ASP A 497 6.04 -31.22 -8.78
N ASP A 498 6.94 -31.85 -8.03
CA ASP A 498 7.75 -32.98 -8.45
C ASP A 498 8.48 -32.71 -9.77
N ALA A 499 9.00 -31.48 -9.93
CA ALA A 499 9.77 -31.11 -11.10
C ALA A 499 11.12 -31.82 -11.07
N PHE A 500 11.41 -32.65 -12.07
CA PHE A 500 12.64 -33.42 -12.15
C PHE A 500 13.39 -33.17 -13.46
N MET A 501 14.70 -33.41 -13.44
CA MET A 501 15.54 -33.48 -14.63
C MET A 501 16.70 -34.47 -14.42
N PRO A 502 17.28 -35.03 -15.50
CA PRO A 502 18.49 -35.83 -15.40
C PRO A 502 19.63 -35.03 -14.76
N GLY A 503 20.27 -35.62 -13.75
CA GLY A 503 21.46 -35.13 -13.08
C GLY A 503 22.69 -35.98 -13.43
N GLY A 504 23.81 -35.31 -13.67
CA GLY A 504 25.09 -35.97 -13.93
C GLY A 504 25.13 -36.87 -15.17
N ILE A 505 26.21 -37.64 -15.30
CA ILE A 505 26.41 -38.60 -16.39
C ILE A 505 26.05 -39.99 -15.84
N PRO A 506 25.21 -40.79 -16.53
CA PRO A 506 24.95 -42.17 -16.15
C PRO A 506 26.25 -42.97 -16.06
N LEU A 507 26.47 -43.65 -14.94
CA LEU A 507 27.68 -44.42 -14.68
C LEU A 507 27.38 -45.93 -14.76
N PRO A 508 28.17 -46.70 -15.51
CA PRO A 508 28.11 -48.16 -15.41
C PRO A 508 28.62 -48.61 -14.04
N HIS A 509 28.11 -49.73 -13.55
CA HIS A 509 28.66 -50.37 -12.34
C HIS A 509 28.67 -51.89 -12.50
N VAL A 510 29.47 -52.54 -11.65
CA VAL A 510 29.59 -54.00 -11.64
C VAL A 510 28.93 -54.50 -10.34
N PRO A 511 27.80 -55.22 -10.41
CA PRO A 511 27.24 -55.86 -9.24
C PRO A 511 28.21 -56.94 -8.73
N THR A 512 28.24 -57.18 -7.42
CA THR A 512 29.06 -58.24 -6.82
C THR A 512 28.26 -59.54 -6.89
N PRO A 513 28.57 -60.48 -7.80
CA PRO A 513 27.79 -61.69 -7.94
C PRO A 513 28.01 -62.63 -6.75
N VAL A 514 26.95 -63.30 -6.32
CA VAL A 514 27.09 -64.52 -5.51
C VAL A 514 27.68 -65.65 -6.36
N ILE A 515 28.22 -66.67 -5.69
CA ILE A 515 28.73 -67.88 -6.33
C ILE A 515 27.63 -68.43 -7.28
N PHE A 516 28.00 -68.73 -8.52
CA PHE A 516 27.12 -69.18 -9.61
C PHE A 516 26.30 -68.11 -10.36
N CYS A 517 26.63 -66.81 -10.23
CA CYS A 517 26.02 -65.74 -11.03
C CYS A 517 27.04 -64.92 -11.85
N SER A 518 26.61 -64.38 -12.99
CA SER A 518 27.34 -63.37 -13.77
C SER A 518 26.54 -62.07 -13.91
N PRO A 519 27.18 -60.88 -13.87
CA PRO A 519 26.51 -59.63 -14.20
C PRO A 519 25.93 -59.63 -15.61
N THR A 520 24.67 -59.19 -15.78
CA THR A 520 24.05 -59.06 -17.09
C THR A 520 24.71 -57.93 -17.88
N PRO A 521 25.37 -58.19 -19.03
CA PRO A 521 26.05 -57.15 -19.81
C PRO A 521 25.08 -56.05 -20.25
N GLY A 522 25.47 -54.79 -20.08
CA GLY A 522 24.70 -53.63 -20.53
C GLY A 522 23.44 -53.31 -19.71
N ALA A 523 23.12 -54.09 -18.66
CA ALA A 523 21.95 -53.85 -17.81
C ALA A 523 22.26 -53.03 -16.54
N ASN A 524 23.55 -52.91 -16.16
CA ASN A 524 23.95 -52.35 -14.87
C ASN A 524 24.36 -50.88 -14.98
N TRP A 525 23.45 -49.99 -14.58
CA TRP A 525 23.64 -48.54 -14.69
C TRP A 525 23.13 -47.84 -13.44
N SER A 526 23.76 -46.71 -13.14
CA SER A 526 23.28 -45.76 -12.15
C SER A 526 23.16 -44.37 -12.77
N TRP A 527 22.10 -43.66 -12.43
CA TRP A 527 21.87 -42.28 -12.87
C TRP A 527 21.36 -41.43 -11.71
N VAL A 528 21.48 -40.11 -11.84
CA VAL A 528 20.97 -39.17 -10.85
C VAL A 528 19.79 -38.42 -11.47
N LEU A 529 18.78 -38.14 -10.66
CA LEU A 529 17.75 -37.15 -10.95
C LEU A 529 17.92 -36.00 -9.96
N TRP A 530 17.69 -34.80 -10.45
CA TRP A 530 17.57 -33.60 -9.64
C TRP A 530 16.11 -33.23 -9.58
N ASP A 531 15.62 -33.01 -8.37
CA ASP A 531 14.20 -32.80 -8.09
C ASP A 531 13.99 -31.50 -7.33
N LYS A 532 12.85 -30.85 -7.57
CA LYS A 532 12.49 -29.57 -6.97
C LYS A 532 10.99 -29.46 -6.75
N ASP A 533 10.65 -29.08 -5.53
CA ASP A 533 9.35 -28.53 -5.18
C ASP A 533 9.50 -27.05 -4.79
N VAL A 534 8.50 -26.24 -5.17
CA VAL A 534 8.35 -24.88 -4.64
C VAL A 534 6.97 -24.75 -4.07
N TYR A 535 6.91 -24.38 -2.79
CA TYR A 535 5.69 -24.17 -2.04
C TYR A 535 5.44 -22.66 -1.88
N TRP A 536 4.17 -22.29 -1.90
CA TRP A 536 3.69 -20.95 -1.63
C TRP A 536 2.67 -21.00 -0.49
N LYS A 537 2.90 -20.16 0.52
CA LYS A 537 1.94 -19.87 1.57
C LYS A 537 1.61 -18.38 1.52
N PRO A 538 0.39 -17.98 1.11
CA PRO A 538 0.06 -16.57 0.98
C PRO A 538 -0.09 -15.89 2.34
N GLY A 539 0.32 -14.62 2.41
CA GLY A 539 0.06 -13.74 3.54
C GLY A 539 -0.78 -12.54 3.12
N THR A 540 -1.71 -12.12 3.98
CA THR A 540 -2.50 -10.90 3.73
C THR A 540 -1.72 -9.62 3.96
N GLY A 541 -0.62 -9.67 4.72
CA GLY A 541 0.10 -8.50 5.22
C GLY A 541 -0.46 -7.94 6.52
N PHE A 542 -1.51 -8.53 7.10
CA PHE A 542 -2.11 -8.10 8.38
C PHE A 542 -1.08 -8.04 9.52
N ASN A 543 -0.24 -9.06 9.62
CA ASN A 543 0.87 -9.15 10.58
C ASN A 543 2.22 -8.76 9.94
N GLY A 544 2.19 -8.14 8.77
CA GLY A 544 3.37 -7.74 8.00
C GLY A 544 4.04 -8.86 7.18
N SER A 545 3.58 -10.11 7.26
CA SER A 545 4.01 -11.16 6.34
C SER A 545 3.13 -11.16 5.08
N LEU A 546 3.75 -10.97 3.91
CA LEU A 546 3.08 -11.03 2.60
C LEU A 546 3.06 -12.44 1.99
N GLY A 547 3.83 -13.37 2.56
CA GLY A 547 3.88 -14.76 2.14
C GLY A 547 5.19 -15.44 2.51
N ASP A 548 5.24 -16.73 2.19
CA ASP A 548 6.40 -17.59 2.35
C ASP A 548 6.57 -18.44 1.08
N ILE A 549 7.79 -18.42 0.54
CA ILE A 549 8.24 -19.30 -0.54
C ILE A 549 9.20 -20.32 0.07
N ARG A 550 8.78 -21.57 0.15
CA ARG A 550 9.65 -22.67 0.58
C ARG A 550 10.12 -23.45 -0.63
N VAL A 551 11.43 -23.55 -0.81
CA VAL A 551 12.06 -24.33 -1.88
C VAL A 551 12.62 -25.60 -1.28
N LYS A 552 12.21 -26.74 -1.80
CA LYS A 552 12.75 -28.04 -1.44
C LYS A 552 13.44 -28.63 -2.67
N ARG A 553 14.73 -28.91 -2.53
CA ARG A 553 15.53 -29.60 -3.55
C ARG A 553 16.05 -30.91 -3.00
N TRP A 554 16.08 -31.93 -3.84
CA TRP A 554 16.68 -33.20 -3.50
C TRP A 554 17.27 -33.85 -4.74
N SER A 555 18.15 -34.82 -4.51
CA SER A 555 18.70 -35.65 -5.58
C SER A 555 18.24 -37.09 -5.36
N GLU A 556 17.81 -37.76 -6.42
CA GLU A 556 17.56 -39.20 -6.41
C GLU A 556 18.66 -39.92 -7.18
N VAL A 557 19.37 -40.84 -6.53
CA VAL A 557 20.30 -41.74 -7.21
C VAL A 557 19.60 -43.06 -7.47
N HIS A 558 19.49 -43.42 -8.74
CA HIS A 558 18.86 -44.64 -9.20
C HIS A 558 19.90 -45.65 -9.61
N THR A 559 19.76 -46.90 -9.19
CA THR A 559 20.72 -47.97 -9.49
C THR A 559 19.99 -49.25 -9.89
N VAL A 560 20.35 -49.80 -11.06
CA VAL A 560 19.85 -51.08 -11.57
C VAL A 560 21.01 -52.05 -11.58
N GLY A 561 20.93 -53.14 -10.82
CA GLY A 561 21.93 -54.21 -10.85
C GLY A 561 21.27 -55.57 -11.03
N VAL A 562 21.56 -56.25 -12.14
CA VAL A 562 21.00 -57.55 -12.51
C VAL A 562 22.12 -58.56 -12.73
N CYS A 563 21.98 -59.73 -12.12
CA CYS A 563 22.82 -60.89 -12.39
C CYS A 563 21.97 -62.05 -12.93
N ASN A 564 22.56 -62.85 -13.82
CA ASN A 564 21.99 -64.09 -14.32
C ASN A 564 22.73 -65.29 -13.72
N PRO A 565 22.02 -66.40 -13.41
CA PRO A 565 22.69 -67.65 -13.10
C PRO A 565 23.52 -68.13 -14.29
N PHE A 566 24.66 -68.74 -14.02
CA PHE A 566 25.45 -69.42 -15.05
C PHE A 566 24.73 -70.64 -15.63
#